data_AF-A0A7X3VTM5-F1
#
_entry.id   AF-A0A7X3VTM5-F1
#
_cell.length_a   1.000
_cell.length_b   1.000
_cell.length_c   1.000
_cell.angle_alpha   90.00
_cell.angle_beta   90.00
_cell.angle_gamma   90.00
#
_symmetry.space_group_name_H-M   'P 1'
#
loop_
_entity.id
_entity.type
_entity.pdbx_description
1 polymer ?
#
loop_
_entity_poly.entity_id
_entity_poly.type
_entity_poly.pdbx_seq_one_letter_code
_entity_poly.pdbx_strand_id
1 'polypeptide(L)'
;MTKPSPAASVGKVWTISGKRHHDRPGVAIEFSREAENDLLDIFRYGIKHYGLARAERYKHDLDKSFRVLSDHPRMARVRYEITPPVRIVPAQRHLIVYTLQDDDETVFVLRVRHHREHWIEQFRTSDS
;
A
#
# COMPACT_ATOMS: atom_id res chain seq x y z
N MET A 1 -29.87 19.87 2.05
CA MET A 1 -28.63 19.46 2.77
C MET A 1 -28.59 17.95 2.83
N THR A 2 -28.01 17.34 1.80
CA THR A 2 -27.92 15.88 1.62
C THR A 2 -26.56 15.41 2.11
N LYS A 3 -26.52 14.58 3.16
CA LYS A 3 -25.32 13.83 3.54
C LYS A 3 -24.99 12.83 2.42
N PRO A 4 -23.73 12.66 1.99
CA PRO A 4 -23.41 11.55 1.12
C PRO A 4 -23.44 10.22 1.88
N SER A 5 -24.06 9.22 1.24
CA SER A 5 -24.17 7.81 1.62
C SER A 5 -22.80 7.13 1.80
N PRO A 6 -22.68 6.10 2.66
CA PRO A 6 -21.46 5.30 2.74
C PRO A 6 -21.37 4.42 1.49
N ALA A 7 -20.36 4.69 0.65
CA ALA A 7 -19.98 3.81 -0.43
C ALA A 7 -19.60 2.44 0.16
N ALA A 8 -20.14 1.40 -0.46
CA ALA A 8 -20.00 0.01 -0.06
C ALA A 8 -18.55 -0.36 0.25
N SER A 9 -18.36 -0.99 1.43
CA SER A 9 -17.09 -1.54 1.90
C SER A 9 -16.42 -2.43 0.85
N VAL A 10 -15.28 -1.95 0.33
CA VAL A 10 -14.24 -2.76 -0.35
C VAL A 10 -13.47 -3.64 0.65
N GLY A 11 -13.83 -3.61 1.94
CA GLY A 11 -13.25 -4.42 3.02
C GLY A 11 -13.48 -5.94 2.96
N LYS A 12 -13.86 -6.53 1.81
CA LYS A 12 -14.08 -8.00 1.68
C LYS A 12 -13.15 -8.74 0.71
N VAL A 13 -12.30 -8.05 -0.06
CA VAL A 13 -11.39 -8.73 -1.01
C VAL A 13 -10.01 -9.04 -0.40
N TRP A 14 -9.63 -8.35 0.67
CA TRP A 14 -8.36 -8.56 1.38
C TRP A 14 -8.60 -8.98 2.83
N THR A 15 -9.12 -10.20 3.04
CA THR A 15 -9.06 -10.81 4.37
C THR A 15 -7.69 -11.47 4.53
N ILE A 16 -6.83 -10.89 5.37
CA ILE A 16 -5.53 -11.44 5.73
C ILE A 16 -5.75 -12.66 6.64
N SER A 17 -6.09 -13.81 6.06
CA SER A 17 -6.12 -15.07 6.81
C SER A 17 -4.72 -15.70 6.80
N GLY A 18 -4.11 -15.80 7.98
CA GLY A 18 -2.85 -16.50 8.20
C GLY A 18 -2.71 -16.86 9.66
N LYS A 19 -2.74 -18.17 9.99
CA LYS A 19 -2.57 -18.69 11.34
C LYS A 19 -1.19 -18.32 11.90
N ARG A 20 -1.16 -17.92 13.18
CA ARG A 20 -0.01 -17.33 13.90
C ARG A 20 0.85 -18.38 14.62
N HIS A 21 2.16 -18.12 14.69
CA HIS A 21 3.02 -18.53 15.81
C HIS A 21 4.15 -17.48 16.00
N HIS A 22 4.35 -17.01 17.24
CA HIS A 22 5.24 -15.94 17.75
C HIS A 22 4.76 -14.46 17.71
N ASP A 23 3.88 -14.14 18.67
CA ASP A 23 3.94 -13.05 19.68
C ASP A 23 4.49 -11.65 19.31
N ARG A 24 3.83 -10.97 18.38
CA ARG A 24 3.22 -9.62 18.47
C ARG A 24 2.39 -9.43 17.19
N PRO A 25 1.10 -9.05 17.24
CA PRO A 25 0.41 -8.70 16.02
C PRO A 25 1.13 -7.49 15.40
N GLY A 26 1.56 -7.60 14.14
CA GLY A 26 2.06 -6.45 13.39
C GLY A 26 1.03 -5.31 13.39
N VAL A 27 1.47 -4.11 13.05
CA VAL A 27 0.60 -2.92 13.04
C VAL A 27 -0.48 -3.02 11.97
N ALA A 28 -1.61 -2.34 12.17
CA ALA A 28 -2.68 -2.34 11.18
C ALA A 28 -2.18 -1.72 9.86
N ILE A 29 -2.75 -2.16 8.73
CA ILE A 29 -2.53 -1.52 7.43
C ILE A 29 -3.86 -1.00 6.93
N GLU A 30 -3.88 0.29 6.64
CA GLU A 30 -4.95 0.98 5.96
C GLU A 30 -4.46 1.49 4.60
N PHE A 31 -5.38 1.56 3.64
CA PHE A 31 -5.07 1.99 2.28
C PHE A 31 -5.83 3.27 1.97
N SER A 32 -5.14 4.23 1.35
CA SER A 32 -5.82 5.31 0.66
C SER A 32 -6.61 4.76 -0.52
N ARG A 33 -7.62 5.50 -0.97
CA ARG A 33 -8.38 5.17 -2.18
C ARG A 33 -7.47 5.03 -3.41
N GLU A 34 -6.42 5.85 -3.52
CA GLU A 34 -5.48 5.80 -4.63
C GLU A 34 -4.59 4.55 -4.57
N ALA A 35 -4.22 4.09 -3.37
CA ALA A 35 -3.50 2.83 -3.22
C ALA A 35 -4.38 1.63 -3.60
N GLU A 36 -5.67 1.64 -3.24
CA GLU A 36 -6.62 0.61 -3.67
C GLU A 36 -6.76 0.58 -5.21
N ASN A 37 -6.87 1.76 -5.84
CA ASN A 37 -6.91 1.88 -7.28
C ASN A 37 -5.62 1.36 -7.94
N ASP A 38 -4.45 1.75 -7.41
CA ASP A 38 -3.15 1.26 -7.89
C ASP A 38 -3.09 -0.28 -7.85
N LEU A 39 -3.50 -0.90 -6.75
CA LEU A 39 -3.52 -2.36 -6.59
C LEU A 39 -4.48 -3.05 -7.57
N LEU A 40 -5.66 -2.46 -7.79
CA LEU A 40 -6.64 -2.96 -8.75
C LEU A 40 -6.11 -2.89 -10.18
N ASP A 41 -5.45 -1.79 -10.54
CA ASP A 41 -4.86 -1.60 -11.87
C ASP A 41 -3.68 -2.56 -12.09
N ILE A 42 -2.84 -2.77 -11.08
CA ILE A 42 -1.78 -3.79 -11.11
C ILE A 42 -2.38 -5.19 -11.38
N PHE A 43 -3.46 -5.55 -10.70
CA PHE A 43 -4.10 -6.85 -10.87
C PHE A 43 -4.74 -7.00 -12.26
N ARG A 44 -5.48 -5.99 -12.73
CA ARG A 44 -6.08 -5.95 -14.07
C ARG A 44 -5.04 -6.03 -15.18
N TYR A 45 -3.95 -5.26 -15.04
CA TYR A 45 -2.82 -5.32 -15.94
C TYR A 45 -2.21 -6.74 -15.94
N GLY A 46 -2.04 -7.33 -14.75
CA GLY A 46 -1.59 -8.70 -14.58
C GLY A 46 -2.41 -9.71 -15.37
N ILE A 47 -3.75 -9.65 -15.24
CA ILE A 47 -4.66 -10.51 -15.98
C ILE A 47 -4.50 -10.32 -17.49
N LYS A 48 -4.55 -9.06 -17.95
CA LYS A 48 -4.50 -8.71 -19.37
C LYS A 48 -3.22 -9.17 -20.06
N HIS A 49 -2.08 -9.07 -19.38
CA HIS A 49 -0.76 -9.30 -19.98
C HIS A 49 -0.14 -10.66 -19.67
N TYR A 50 -0.51 -11.29 -18.55
CA TYR A 50 0.13 -12.51 -18.06
C TYR A 50 -0.85 -13.63 -17.69
N GLY A 51 -2.16 -13.38 -17.77
CA GLY A 51 -3.20 -14.31 -17.38
C GLY A 51 -3.47 -14.34 -15.88
N LEU A 52 -4.65 -14.86 -15.51
CA LEU A 52 -5.17 -14.83 -14.14
C LEU A 52 -4.23 -15.48 -13.12
N ALA A 53 -3.72 -16.68 -13.41
CA ALA A 53 -2.86 -17.41 -12.47
C ALA A 53 -1.58 -16.65 -12.10
N ARG A 54 -0.99 -15.90 -13.04
CA ARG A 54 0.18 -15.05 -12.76
C ARG A 54 -0.21 -13.78 -12.00
N ALA A 55 -1.37 -13.20 -12.30
CA ALA A 55 -1.89 -12.04 -11.58
C ALA A 55 -2.18 -12.37 -10.10
N GLU A 56 -2.80 -13.52 -9.82
CA GLU A 56 -3.08 -13.99 -8.46
C GLU A 56 -1.80 -14.28 -7.68
N ARG A 57 -0.80 -14.91 -8.31
CA ARG A 57 0.51 -15.11 -7.70
C ARG A 57 1.16 -13.78 -7.35
N TYR A 58 1.13 -12.82 -8.27
CA TYR A 58 1.72 -11.50 -8.03
C TYR A 58 1.00 -10.73 -6.92
N LYS A 59 -0.34 -10.81 -6.87
CA LYS A 59 -1.13 -10.30 -5.74
C LYS A 59 -0.63 -10.93 -4.44
N HIS A 60 -0.55 -12.25 -4.37
CA HIS A 60 -0.08 -12.95 -3.17
C HIS A 60 1.34 -12.56 -2.73
N ASP A 61 2.24 -12.27 -3.67
CA ASP A 61 3.60 -11.80 -3.35
C ASP A 61 3.61 -10.33 -2.86
N LEU A 62 2.68 -9.50 -3.33
CA LEU A 62 2.42 -8.18 -2.72
C LEU A 62 1.83 -8.33 -1.30
N ASP A 63 0.88 -9.25 -1.07
CA ASP A 63 0.33 -9.53 0.25
C ASP A 63 1.44 -9.85 1.27
N LYS A 64 2.45 -10.65 0.88
CA LYS A 64 3.62 -10.94 1.73
C LYS A 64 4.44 -9.69 2.06
N SER A 65 4.59 -8.79 1.07
CA SER A 65 5.33 -7.53 1.27
C SER A 65 4.62 -6.64 2.27
N PHE A 66 3.28 -6.58 2.24
CA PHE A 66 2.48 -5.87 3.24
C PHE A 66 2.60 -6.50 4.63
N ARG A 67 2.67 -7.83 4.75
CA ARG A 67 2.90 -8.47 6.06
C ARG A 67 4.23 -8.07 6.67
N VAL A 68 5.31 -8.10 5.88
CA VAL A 68 6.63 -7.63 6.35
C VAL A 68 6.59 -6.16 6.76
N LEU A 69 5.85 -5.32 6.02
CA LEU A 69 5.68 -3.92 6.36
C LEU A 69 4.89 -3.73 7.66
N SER A 70 3.85 -4.53 7.90
CA SER A 70 3.07 -4.56 9.15
C SER A 70 3.93 -5.00 10.34
N ASP A 71 4.85 -5.94 10.14
CA ASP A 71 5.74 -6.41 11.21
C ASP A 71 6.88 -5.39 11.48
N HIS A 72 7.30 -4.63 10.46
CA HIS A 72 8.44 -3.71 10.52
C HIS A 72 8.13 -2.33 9.93
N PRO A 73 7.16 -1.58 10.48
CA PRO A 73 6.65 -0.33 9.91
C PRO A 73 7.69 0.81 9.84
N ARG A 74 8.80 0.70 10.57
CA ARG A 74 9.89 1.71 10.60
C ARG A 74 11.12 1.30 9.79
N MET A 75 11.03 0.24 8.97
CA MET A 75 12.19 -0.32 8.22
C MET A 75 12.83 0.63 7.20
N ALA A 76 12.07 1.58 6.65
CA ALA A 76 12.57 2.59 5.71
C ALA A 76 12.71 3.95 6.39
N ARG A 77 13.70 4.75 6.01
CA ARG A 77 13.87 6.12 6.50
C ARG A 77 12.72 7.02 6.02
N VAL A 78 12.37 8.01 6.84
CA VAL A 78 11.45 9.09 6.43
C VAL A 78 12.16 9.96 5.40
N ARG A 79 11.44 10.32 4.34
CA ARG A 79 11.84 11.25 3.31
C ARG A 79 11.07 12.54 3.49
N TYR A 80 11.76 13.56 3.99
CA TYR A 80 11.19 14.88 4.29
C TYR A 80 11.18 15.79 3.05
N GLU A 81 11.86 15.39 1.97
CA GLU A 81 11.83 16.05 0.67
C GLU A 81 10.52 15.84 -0.11
N ILE A 82 9.61 15.02 0.43
CA ILE A 82 8.28 14.72 -0.10
C ILE A 82 7.26 15.26 0.90
N THR A 83 6.20 15.92 0.44
CA THR A 83 5.11 16.42 1.31
C THR A 83 3.81 15.67 1.04
N PRO A 84 3.15 15.09 2.06
CA PRO A 84 3.66 14.94 3.43
C PRO A 84 4.90 14.03 3.50
N PRO A 85 5.74 14.10 4.55
CA PRO A 85 6.89 13.20 4.70
C PRO A 85 6.46 11.74 4.63
N VAL A 86 7.10 10.95 3.77
CA VAL A 86 6.73 9.55 3.54
C VAL A 86 7.89 8.60 3.80
N ARG A 87 7.56 7.32 3.97
CA ARG A 87 8.49 6.20 3.86
C ARG A 87 8.21 5.45 2.57
N ILE A 88 9.26 4.86 1.99
CA ILE A 88 9.17 4.12 0.72
C ILE A 88 9.91 2.81 0.87
N VAL A 89 9.22 1.71 0.58
CA VAL A 89 9.82 0.36 0.56
C VAL A 89 9.60 -0.32 -0.79
N PRO A 90 10.60 -1.03 -1.33
CA PRO A 90 10.40 -1.92 -2.47
C PRO A 90 9.44 -3.08 -2.14
N ALA A 91 8.58 -3.40 -3.08
CA ALA A 91 7.65 -4.53 -3.02
C ALA A 91 7.54 -5.17 -4.42
N GLN A 92 8.29 -6.24 -4.66
CA GLN A 92 8.38 -6.85 -5.99
C GLN A 92 8.84 -5.83 -7.04
N ARG A 93 8.07 -5.63 -8.13
CA ARG A 93 8.32 -4.61 -9.15
C ARG A 93 7.66 -3.26 -8.82
N HIS A 94 7.11 -3.11 -7.63
CA HIS A 94 6.47 -1.88 -7.17
C HIS A 94 7.18 -1.30 -5.94
N LEU A 95 6.72 -0.13 -5.54
CA LEU A 95 7.12 0.62 -4.38
C LEU A 95 5.87 0.89 -3.56
N ILE A 96 5.92 0.64 -2.26
CA ILE A 96 4.88 1.02 -1.33
C ILE A 96 5.29 2.35 -0.72
N VAL A 97 4.46 3.38 -0.93
CA VAL A 97 4.62 4.71 -0.34
C VAL A 97 3.63 4.82 0.81
N TYR A 98 4.11 5.10 2.01
CA TYR A 98 3.27 5.08 3.21
C TYR A 98 3.73 6.09 4.26
N THR A 99 2.84 6.37 5.20
CA THR A 99 3.11 7.07 6.45
C THR A 99 2.75 6.18 7.64
N LEU A 100 3.19 6.55 8.84
CA LEU A 100 2.60 6.05 10.06
C LEU A 100 1.59 7.10 10.53
N GLN A 101 0.42 6.66 11.00
CA GLN A 101 -0.52 7.57 11.65
C GLN A 101 0.03 8.00 13.02
N ASP A 102 -0.60 9.00 13.63
CA ASP A 102 -0.15 9.58 14.91
C ASP A 102 -0.12 8.57 16.07
N ASP A 103 -0.89 7.47 15.94
CA ASP A 103 -0.87 6.35 16.87
C ASP A 103 0.42 5.51 16.80
N ASP A 104 1.24 5.69 15.75
CA ASP A 104 2.42 4.89 15.43
C ASP A 104 2.13 3.36 15.34
N GLU A 105 0.85 2.99 15.30
CA GLU A 105 0.28 1.64 15.35
C GLU A 105 -0.52 1.31 14.07
N THR A 106 -0.59 2.27 13.14
CA THR A 106 -1.22 2.10 11.84
C THR A 106 -0.31 2.57 10.71
N VAL A 107 -0.01 1.67 9.76
CA VAL A 107 0.61 2.00 8.48
C VAL A 107 -0.50 2.47 7.53
N PHE A 108 -0.39 3.71 7.07
CA PHE A 108 -1.30 4.26 6.06
C PHE A 108 -0.61 4.26 4.70
N VAL A 109 -1.01 3.35 3.81
CA VAL A 109 -0.47 3.22 2.46
C VAL A 109 -1.10 4.28 1.57
N LEU A 110 -0.25 5.21 1.11
CA LEU A 110 -0.65 6.30 0.24
C LEU A 110 -0.75 5.84 -1.22
N ARG A 111 0.24 5.12 -1.74
CA ARG A 111 0.34 4.69 -3.15
C ARG A 111 1.11 3.37 -3.31
N VAL A 112 0.84 2.64 -4.41
CA VAL A 112 1.62 1.48 -4.85
C VAL A 112 2.08 1.70 -6.30
N ARG A 113 3.32 2.15 -6.50
CA ARG A 113 3.81 2.62 -7.81
C ARG A 113 4.85 1.70 -8.42
N HIS A 114 4.93 1.66 -9.74
CA HIS A 114 5.93 0.79 -10.39
C HIS A 114 7.33 1.39 -10.23
N HIS A 115 8.34 0.57 -9.91
CA HIS A 115 9.70 1.04 -9.60
C HIS A 115 10.39 1.82 -10.73
N ARG A 116 9.91 1.66 -11.97
CA ARG A 116 10.42 2.37 -13.16
C ARG A 116 9.68 3.68 -13.46
N GLU A 117 8.62 3.99 -12.75
CA GLU A 117 7.94 5.27 -12.90
C GLU A 117 8.73 6.35 -12.15
N HIS A 118 8.94 7.49 -12.79
CA HIS A 118 9.46 8.69 -12.14
C HIS A 118 8.33 9.35 -11.35
N TRP A 119 7.96 8.78 -10.21
CA TRP A 119 6.82 9.25 -9.42
C TRP A 119 7.17 10.34 -8.39
N ILE A 120 8.46 10.56 -8.12
CA ILE A 120 8.94 11.59 -7.19
C ILE A 120 8.53 13.00 -7.64
N GLU A 121 8.42 13.23 -8.95
CA GLU A 121 8.07 14.54 -9.52
C GLU A 121 6.63 14.99 -9.22
N GLN A 122 5.74 14.06 -8.85
CA GLN A 122 4.34 14.39 -8.51
C GLN A 122 4.16 14.91 -7.08
N PHE A 123 5.19 14.78 -6.23
CA PHE A 123 5.19 15.29 -4.86
C PHE A 123 6.00 16.58 -4.70
N ARG A 124 6.16 17.38 -5.77
CA ARG A 124 6.89 18.65 -5.70
C ARG A 124 6.28 19.55 -4.63
N THR A 125 7.16 19.92 -3.70
CA THR A 125 7.10 20.98 -2.69
C THR A 125 6.09 22.07 -3.03
N SER A 126 5.06 22.20 -2.20
CA SER A 126 4.45 23.51 -1.95
C SER A 126 5.50 24.38 -1.26
N ASP A 127 6.36 24.98 -2.06
CA ASP A 127 7.14 26.15 -1.64
C ASP A 127 6.43 27.37 -2.22
N SER A 128 5.99 28.26 -1.30
CA SER A 128 5.28 29.54 -1.45
C SER A 128 3.81 29.53 -1.03
#